data_AF-A0A8J6JVH3-F1
#
_entry.id   AF-A0A8J6JVH3-F1
#
_cell.length_a   1.000
_cell.length_b   1.000
_cell.length_c   1.000
_cell.angle_alpha   90.00
_cell.angle_beta   90.00
_cell.angle_gamma   90.00
#
_symmetry.space_group_name_H-M   'P 1'
#
loop_
_entity.id
_entity.type
_entity.pdbx_description
1 polymer ?
#
loop_
_entity_poly.entity_id
_entity_poly.type
_entity_poly.pdbx_seq_one_letter_code
_entity_poly.pdbx_strand_id
1 'polypeptide(L)'
;MSENYVVFVEQSLKLNISKILLSQIQGKAILRSISWEPEQNTVFHVVNKHTGKKHFTTFHTKAFATFHQINAYEDQNCIVLDLCCSDDGGALELFQLQNLRKSGVDLNETVKQLAKAYPRRFVLPLGSCVKDDVAIQPLNYSSATATKQGDRKIWCTYENLHDHTLDSCGLEFPQINYAKYNTKKYRFFYGCGFQHFIGDSLIKVDVETKKAKVWKEDGYYPSEPIFVPYPNSVEEDDGVILSAVLTPHKNKNIFLIFLDAKDFTEIARAEAPIQIPYGFHGIFLSQNT
;
A
#
# COMPACT_ATOMS: atom_id res chain seq x y z
N MET A 1 -4.64 -2.50 10.73
CA MET A 1 -4.86 -3.02 12.12
C MET A 1 -5.48 -4.41 12.04
N SER A 2 -5.36 -5.24 13.08
CA SER A 2 -6.03 -6.56 13.16
C SER A 2 -7.19 -6.53 14.17
N GLU A 3 -7.80 -7.68 14.44
CA GLU A 3 -8.93 -7.81 15.36
C GLU A 3 -8.58 -7.32 16.76
N ASN A 4 -7.46 -7.80 17.31
CA ASN A 4 -7.03 -7.57 18.69
C ASN A 4 -5.82 -6.64 18.81
N TYR A 5 -5.12 -6.33 17.72
CA TYR A 5 -3.87 -5.58 17.76
C TYR A 5 -3.82 -4.38 16.81
N VAL A 6 -3.15 -3.33 17.29
CA VAL A 6 -2.66 -2.23 16.47
C VAL A 6 -1.19 -2.48 16.20
N VAL A 7 -0.79 -2.37 14.93
CA VAL A 7 0.62 -2.41 14.52
C VAL A 7 1.01 -1.03 14.06
N PHE A 8 1.94 -0.40 14.77
CA PHE A 8 2.53 0.87 14.36
C PHE A 8 3.86 0.60 13.65
N VAL A 9 3.95 1.03 12.38
CA VAL A 9 5.14 0.89 11.54
C VAL A 9 6.03 2.10 11.75
N GLU A 10 7.07 1.94 12.56
CA GLU A 10 8.13 2.95 12.69
C GLU A 10 9.13 2.76 11.54
N GLN A 11 8.85 3.41 10.42
CA GLN A 11 9.70 3.39 9.23
C GLN A 11 10.95 4.29 9.34
N SER A 12 11.81 4.21 8.34
CA SER A 12 13.10 4.91 8.29
C SER A 12 13.01 6.33 7.71
N LEU A 13 11.80 6.84 7.48
CA LEU A 13 11.51 8.26 7.25
C LEU A 13 11.39 8.97 8.62
N LYS A 14 12.40 9.76 9.00
CA LYS A 14 12.47 10.42 10.31
C LYS A 14 12.14 11.90 10.22
N LEU A 15 11.44 12.39 11.26
CA LEU A 15 11.13 13.80 11.46
C LEU A 15 12.14 14.42 12.42
N ASN A 16 12.81 15.47 11.97
CA ASN A 16 13.73 16.24 12.79
C ASN A 16 12.99 17.43 13.46
N ILE A 17 12.64 17.28 14.74
CA ILE A 17 11.81 18.24 15.48
C ILE A 17 12.43 19.64 15.56
N SER A 18 13.75 19.75 15.72
CA SER A 18 14.42 21.06 15.78
C SER A 18 14.38 21.76 14.42
N LYS A 19 14.55 21.00 13.31
CA LYS A 19 14.35 21.52 11.95
C LYS A 19 12.90 21.94 11.70
N ILE A 20 11.90 21.27 12.28
CA ILE A 20 10.49 21.67 12.15
C ILE A 20 10.27 23.06 12.76
N LEU A 21 10.72 23.27 14.00
CA LEU A 21 10.58 24.56 14.70
C LEU A 21 11.29 25.68 13.92
N LEU A 22 12.51 25.43 13.46
CA LEU A 22 13.27 26.37 12.63
C LEU A 22 12.58 26.64 11.28
N SER A 23 12.02 25.61 10.63
CA SER A 23 11.32 25.75 9.35
C SER A 23 10.08 26.61 9.48
N GLN A 24 9.32 26.47 10.57
CA GLN A 24 8.17 27.33 10.87
C GLN A 24 8.59 28.81 11.01
N ILE A 25 9.66 29.10 11.76
CA ILE A 25 10.19 30.46 11.91
C ILE A 25 10.67 31.04 10.57
N GLN A 26 11.29 30.21 9.73
CA GLN A 26 11.84 30.61 8.43
C GLN A 26 10.83 30.62 7.28
N GLY A 27 9.56 30.26 7.52
CA GLY A 27 8.54 30.13 6.47
C GLY A 27 8.84 29.04 5.44
N LYS A 28 9.58 27.98 5.83
CA LYS A 28 9.94 26.85 4.97
C LYS A 28 9.00 25.66 5.17
N ALA A 29 8.83 24.86 4.13
CA ALA A 29 8.00 23.66 4.18
C ALA A 29 8.53 22.60 5.18
N ILE A 30 7.60 21.95 5.89
CA ILE A 30 7.88 20.85 6.85
C ILE A 30 8.66 19.71 6.20
N LEU A 31 8.47 19.49 4.90
CA LEU A 31 9.17 18.49 4.10
C LEU A 31 10.70 18.52 4.28
N ARG A 32 11.29 19.71 4.48
CA ARG A 32 12.75 19.87 4.74
C ARG A 32 13.23 19.28 6.06
N SER A 33 12.29 18.91 6.93
CA SER A 33 12.55 18.30 8.23
C SER A 33 12.36 16.79 8.21
N ILE A 34 12.00 16.21 7.06
CA ILE A 34 11.91 14.76 6.84
C ILE A 34 13.22 14.30 6.21
N SER A 35 13.84 13.24 6.74
CA SER A 35 15.00 12.59 6.16
C SER A 35 14.79 11.08 6.06
N TRP A 36 15.35 10.48 5.01
CA TRP A 36 15.46 9.05 4.86
C TRP A 36 16.76 8.56 5.53
N GLU A 37 16.64 7.66 6.50
CA GLU A 37 17.74 7.14 7.31
C GLU A 37 17.89 5.62 7.09
N PRO A 38 18.45 5.16 5.94
CA PRO A 38 18.42 3.74 5.54
C PRO A 38 19.20 2.80 6.47
N GLU A 39 20.15 3.34 7.24
CA GLU A 39 20.92 2.59 8.25
C GLU A 39 20.06 2.19 9.47
N GLN A 40 18.89 2.82 9.63
CA GLN A 40 17.96 2.48 10.69
C GLN A 40 16.96 1.44 10.22
N ASN A 41 16.81 0.37 10.99
CA ASN A 41 15.80 -0.65 10.73
C ASN A 41 14.39 -0.09 10.86
N THR A 42 13.45 -0.66 10.11
CA THR A 42 12.02 -0.44 10.34
C THR A 42 11.56 -1.32 11.50
N VAL A 43 10.78 -0.76 12.41
CA VAL A 43 10.30 -1.44 13.62
C VAL A 43 8.78 -1.53 13.62
N PHE A 44 8.22 -2.73 13.78
CA PHE A 44 6.81 -2.93 14.03
C PHE A 44 6.55 -3.00 15.54
N HIS A 45 5.82 -2.01 16.04
CA HIS A 45 5.35 -1.97 17.42
C HIS A 45 3.94 -2.55 17.48
N VAL A 46 3.78 -3.64 18.21
CA VAL A 46 2.49 -4.30 18.41
C VAL A 46 1.89 -3.86 19.73
N VAL A 47 0.64 -3.40 19.72
CA VAL A 47 -0.10 -2.96 20.90
C VAL A 47 -1.42 -3.71 20.95
N ASN A 48 -1.73 -4.32 22.09
CA ASN A 48 -3.02 -4.95 22.30
C ASN A 48 -4.10 -3.87 22.42
N LYS A 49 -5.09 -3.90 21.52
CA LYS A 49 -6.09 -2.85 21.34
C LYS A 49 -7.03 -2.71 22.54
N HIS A 50 -7.29 -3.81 23.24
CA HIS A 50 -8.23 -3.86 24.36
C HIS A 50 -7.60 -3.36 25.67
N THR A 51 -6.29 -3.58 25.84
CA THR A 51 -5.57 -3.26 27.09
C THR A 51 -4.67 -2.04 26.98
N GLY A 52 -4.37 -1.58 25.75
CA GLY A 52 -3.38 -0.54 25.48
C GLY A 52 -1.94 -0.95 25.78
N LYS A 53 -1.69 -2.21 26.18
CA LYS A 53 -0.35 -2.69 26.52
C LYS A 53 0.45 -3.02 25.27
N LYS A 54 1.67 -2.49 25.20
CA LYS A 54 2.66 -2.86 24.18
C LYS A 54 3.07 -4.32 24.37
N HIS A 55 3.16 -5.05 23.27
CA HIS A 55 3.71 -6.38 23.25
C HIS A 55 5.17 -6.38 23.72
N PHE A 56 5.59 -7.40 24.47
CA PHE A 56 6.93 -7.43 25.07
C PHE A 56 8.05 -7.53 24.02
N THR A 57 7.77 -8.19 22.89
CA THR A 57 8.64 -8.29 21.73
C THR A 57 8.46 -7.12 20.78
N THR A 58 9.57 -6.61 20.25
CA THR A 58 9.61 -5.70 19.11
C THR A 58 10.07 -6.44 17.86
N PHE A 59 9.44 -6.15 16.73
CA PHE A 59 9.75 -6.80 15.45
C PHE A 59 10.48 -5.81 14.57
N HIS A 60 11.58 -6.25 13.96
CA HIS A 60 12.49 -5.40 13.19
C HIS A 60 12.64 -5.99 11.80
N THR A 61 12.86 -5.15 10.81
CA THR A 61 13.15 -5.56 9.43
C THR A 61 14.06 -4.52 8.79
N LYS A 62 14.62 -4.88 7.62
CA LYS A 62 15.34 -3.95 6.76
C LYS A 62 14.51 -2.68 6.53
N ALA A 63 15.19 -1.54 6.44
CA ALA A 63 14.59 -0.25 6.11
C ALA A 63 13.75 -0.32 4.83
N PHE A 64 12.55 0.23 4.89
CA PHE A 64 11.70 0.54 3.74
C PHE A 64 10.86 1.80 4.06
N ALA A 65 10.29 2.42 3.03
CA ALA A 65 9.23 3.41 3.18
C ALA A 65 7.88 2.80 2.79
N THR A 66 6.82 3.23 3.46
CA THR A 66 5.45 2.83 3.16
C THR A 66 4.50 3.99 3.41
N PHE A 67 3.51 4.15 2.54
CA PHE A 67 2.39 5.07 2.74
C PHE A 67 1.12 4.31 3.12
N HIS A 68 0.85 3.19 2.44
CA HIS A 68 -0.40 2.46 2.61
C HIS A 68 -0.20 1.04 3.12
N GLN A 69 -0.97 0.71 4.14
CA GLN A 69 -1.22 -0.65 4.57
C GLN A 69 -2.33 -1.26 3.71
N ILE A 70 -2.15 -2.50 3.25
CA ILE A 70 -3.16 -3.25 2.49
C ILE A 70 -4.19 -3.84 3.45
N ASN A 71 -3.73 -4.71 4.37
CA ASN A 71 -4.56 -5.29 5.42
C ASN A 71 -3.68 -5.79 6.59
N ALA A 72 -4.28 -6.16 7.71
CA ALA A 72 -3.63 -7.01 8.70
C ALA A 72 -4.63 -7.92 9.37
N TYR A 73 -4.24 -9.15 9.71
CA TYR A 73 -5.11 -10.11 10.37
C TYR A 73 -4.32 -11.03 11.29
N GLU A 74 -5.01 -11.81 12.11
CA GLU A 74 -4.43 -12.78 13.03
C GLU A 74 -4.64 -14.21 12.51
N ASP A 75 -3.59 -15.03 12.54
CA ASP A 75 -3.64 -16.46 12.22
C ASP A 75 -2.55 -17.19 13.03
N GLN A 76 -2.88 -18.35 13.63
CA GLN A 76 -1.97 -19.20 14.39
C GLN A 76 -1.01 -18.43 15.33
N ASN A 77 -1.56 -17.53 16.15
CA ASN A 77 -0.80 -16.68 17.09
C ASN A 77 0.27 -15.79 16.43
N CYS A 78 0.04 -15.41 15.18
CA CYS A 78 0.83 -14.45 14.43
C CYS A 78 -0.07 -13.30 13.96
N ILE A 79 0.52 -12.12 13.76
CA ILE A 79 -0.11 -11.05 12.98
C ILE A 79 0.48 -11.11 11.57
N VAL A 80 -0.38 -11.26 10.56
CA VAL A 80 -0.01 -11.08 9.16
C VAL A 80 -0.25 -9.62 8.80
N LEU A 81 0.76 -8.95 8.26
CA LEU A 81 0.75 -7.54 7.90
C LEU A 81 1.18 -7.37 6.45
N ASP A 82 0.25 -6.88 5.62
CA ASP A 82 0.50 -6.64 4.20
C ASP A 82 0.59 -5.13 3.94
N LEU A 83 1.66 -4.68 3.29
CA LEU A 83 2.01 -3.27 3.08
C LEU A 83 2.45 -3.02 1.63
N CYS A 84 2.23 -1.81 1.12
CA CYS A 84 2.94 -1.32 -0.06
C CYS A 84 4.29 -0.72 0.39
N CYS A 85 5.39 -1.32 -0.03
CA CYS A 85 6.74 -0.98 0.45
C CYS A 85 7.67 -0.54 -0.69
N SER A 86 8.33 0.60 -0.51
CA SER A 86 9.46 1.08 -1.32
C SER A 86 10.78 0.84 -0.58
N ASP A 87 11.84 0.47 -1.30
CA ASP A 87 13.18 0.29 -0.70
C ASP A 87 13.94 1.60 -0.44
N ASP A 88 13.35 2.75 -0.78
CA ASP A 88 13.85 4.09 -0.42
C ASP A 88 12.73 5.04 0.06
N GLY A 89 13.14 6.19 0.60
CA GLY A 89 12.26 7.27 1.04
C GLY A 89 12.16 8.46 0.07
N GLY A 90 12.60 8.32 -1.19
CA GLY A 90 12.76 9.42 -2.14
C GLY A 90 11.45 9.98 -2.69
N ALA A 91 10.35 9.22 -2.57
CA ALA A 91 9.04 9.62 -3.11
C ALA A 91 8.62 11.04 -2.70
N LEU A 92 8.78 11.40 -1.42
CA LEU A 92 8.37 12.70 -0.90
C LEU A 92 9.07 13.89 -1.58
N GLU A 93 10.32 13.75 -2.02
CA GLU A 93 11.03 14.78 -2.77
C GLU A 93 10.61 14.80 -4.25
N LEU A 94 10.39 13.62 -4.83
CA LEU A 94 10.02 13.49 -6.25
C LEU A 94 8.60 13.99 -6.53
N PHE A 95 7.68 13.90 -5.58
CA PHE A 95 6.30 14.40 -5.70
C PHE A 95 6.14 15.93 -5.53
N GLN A 96 7.23 16.70 -5.47
CA GLN A 96 7.17 18.16 -5.45
C GLN A 96 6.65 18.73 -6.78
N LEU A 97 5.87 19.81 -6.72
CA LEU A 97 5.26 20.45 -7.91
C LEU A 97 6.29 20.81 -9.00
N GLN A 98 7.51 21.18 -8.63
CA GLN A 98 8.58 21.47 -9.60
C GLN A 98 8.97 20.25 -10.44
N ASN A 99 8.87 19.04 -9.89
CA ASN A 99 9.11 17.79 -10.60
C ASN A 99 7.87 17.38 -11.40
N LEU A 100 6.68 17.49 -10.81
CA LEU A 100 5.41 17.16 -11.48
C LEU A 100 5.09 18.05 -12.68
N ARG A 101 5.67 19.27 -12.75
CA ARG A 101 5.52 20.20 -13.87
C ARG A 101 6.54 19.99 -14.99
N LYS A 102 7.51 19.08 -14.83
CA LYS A 102 8.44 18.71 -15.91
C LYS A 102 7.69 18.01 -17.05
N SER A 103 8.27 18.01 -18.25
CA SER A 103 7.71 17.36 -19.43
C SER A 103 8.80 16.70 -20.28
N GLY A 104 8.42 15.72 -21.11
CA GLY A 104 9.35 15.08 -22.04
C GLY A 104 10.48 14.31 -21.33
N VAL A 105 11.71 14.49 -21.82
CA VAL A 105 12.88 13.74 -21.33
C VAL A 105 13.15 13.97 -19.84
N ASP A 106 13.04 15.22 -19.37
CA ASP A 106 13.30 15.57 -17.97
C ASP A 106 12.31 14.89 -17.00
N LEU A 107 11.05 14.78 -17.41
CA LEU A 107 10.03 14.06 -16.65
C LEU A 107 10.37 12.57 -16.60
N ASN A 108 10.72 11.98 -17.75
CA ASN A 108 11.07 10.55 -17.84
C ASN A 108 12.27 10.20 -16.96
N GLU A 109 13.32 11.02 -16.96
CA GLU A 109 14.48 10.80 -16.09
C GLU A 109 14.13 10.96 -14.61
N THR A 110 13.23 11.88 -14.26
CA THR A 110 12.77 12.04 -12.87
C THR A 110 11.91 10.85 -12.43
N VAL A 111 11.02 10.34 -13.29
CA VAL A 111 10.19 9.15 -13.02
C VAL A 111 11.04 7.90 -12.84
N LYS A 112 12.11 7.72 -13.62
CA LYS A 112 13.04 6.58 -13.46
C LYS A 112 13.72 6.52 -12.10
N GLN A 113 13.84 7.65 -11.40
CA GLN A 113 14.41 7.72 -10.06
C GLN A 113 13.39 7.36 -8.98
N LEU A 114 12.09 7.30 -9.30
CA LEU A 114 11.05 6.94 -8.34
C LEU A 114 11.16 5.46 -8.02
N ALA A 115 11.49 5.14 -6.77
CA ALA A 115 11.36 3.78 -6.30
C ALA A 115 9.89 3.36 -6.32
N LYS A 116 9.69 2.15 -6.85
CA LYS A 116 8.39 1.51 -6.91
C LYS A 116 8.05 0.92 -5.56
N ALA A 117 6.81 1.08 -5.15
CA ALA A 117 6.26 0.33 -4.03
C ALA A 117 5.79 -1.05 -4.51
N TYR A 118 6.06 -2.08 -3.72
CA TYR A 118 5.59 -3.45 -3.98
C TYR A 118 4.82 -3.98 -2.78
N PRO A 119 3.77 -4.80 -3.01
CA PRO A 119 3.01 -5.41 -1.93
C PRO A 119 3.86 -6.50 -1.25
N ARG A 120 4.11 -6.33 0.04
CA ARG A 120 4.94 -7.22 0.88
C ARG A 120 4.17 -7.69 2.10
N ARG A 121 4.29 -8.98 2.41
CA ARG A 121 3.72 -9.63 3.59
C ARG A 121 4.78 -9.86 4.65
N PHE A 122 4.53 -9.36 5.85
CA PHE A 122 5.28 -9.65 7.05
C PHE A 122 4.45 -10.55 7.97
N VAL A 123 5.11 -11.49 8.66
CA VAL A 123 4.46 -12.36 9.64
C VAL A 123 5.13 -12.17 11.00
N LEU A 124 4.38 -11.64 11.96
CA LEU A 124 4.86 -11.25 13.28
C LEU A 124 4.41 -12.30 14.33
N PRO A 125 5.27 -13.24 14.74
CA PRO A 125 4.91 -14.26 15.73
C PRO A 125 4.75 -13.63 17.13
N LEU A 126 3.59 -13.78 17.75
CA LEU A 126 3.30 -13.23 19.08
C LEU A 126 3.83 -14.13 20.20
N GLY A 127 4.02 -15.42 19.93
CA GLY A 127 4.50 -16.41 20.89
C GLY A 127 6.02 -16.59 20.93
N SER A 128 6.48 -17.36 21.93
CA SER A 128 7.90 -17.64 22.19
C SER A 128 8.51 -18.76 21.31
N CYS A 129 7.86 -19.14 20.21
CA CYS A 129 8.25 -20.31 19.41
C CYS A 129 9.53 -20.11 18.58
N VAL A 130 10.05 -18.88 18.49
CA VAL A 130 11.27 -18.57 17.74
C VAL A 130 12.50 -18.86 18.60
N LYS A 131 13.28 -19.87 18.22
CA LYS A 131 14.57 -20.17 18.83
C LYS A 131 15.62 -19.14 18.42
N ASP A 132 16.61 -18.92 19.27
CA ASP A 132 17.70 -17.97 19.02
C ASP A 132 18.46 -18.33 17.74
N ASP A 133 18.69 -17.32 16.89
CA ASP A 133 19.47 -17.38 15.64
C ASP A 133 19.01 -18.40 14.59
N VAL A 134 17.81 -18.97 14.74
CA VAL A 134 17.21 -19.88 13.74
C VAL A 134 16.04 -19.17 13.06
N ALA A 135 16.16 -18.97 11.75
CA ALA A 135 15.05 -18.46 10.95
C ALA A 135 13.94 -19.51 10.84
N ILE A 136 12.71 -19.11 11.17
CA ILE A 136 11.53 -19.94 10.99
C ILE A 136 10.57 -19.28 10.01
N GLN A 137 9.73 -20.09 9.34
CA GLN A 137 8.50 -19.62 8.70
C GLN A 137 7.36 -19.77 9.71
N PRO A 138 6.84 -18.68 10.30
CA PRO A 138 5.83 -18.81 11.35
C PRO A 138 4.51 -19.42 10.85
N LEU A 139 4.23 -19.29 9.55
CA LEU A 139 3.05 -19.83 8.88
C LEU A 139 3.50 -20.64 7.65
N ASN A 140 2.93 -21.83 7.46
CA ASN A 140 3.33 -22.76 6.39
C ASN A 140 3.01 -22.28 4.98
N TYR A 141 2.07 -21.34 4.83
CA TYR A 141 1.62 -20.82 3.54
C TYR A 141 2.35 -19.54 3.11
N SER A 142 3.27 -19.03 3.94
CA SER A 142 3.98 -17.77 3.70
C SER A 142 5.48 -18.01 3.69
N SER A 143 6.19 -17.43 2.72
CA SER A 143 7.65 -17.50 2.68
C SER A 143 8.34 -16.53 3.63
N ALA A 144 7.61 -15.58 4.23
CA ALA A 144 8.15 -14.64 5.21
C ALA A 144 8.74 -15.38 6.42
N THR A 145 9.91 -14.93 6.88
CA THR A 145 10.63 -15.56 7.99
C THR A 145 10.75 -14.65 9.20
N ALA A 146 10.93 -15.27 10.37
CA ALA A 146 11.23 -14.59 11.62
C ALA A 146 12.42 -15.28 12.32
N THR A 147 13.35 -14.49 12.85
CA THR A 147 14.54 -14.95 13.58
C THR A 147 14.66 -14.17 14.88
N LYS A 148 14.83 -14.86 16.01
CA LYS A 148 15.04 -14.20 17.30
C LYS A 148 16.48 -13.69 17.38
N GLN A 149 16.64 -12.40 17.69
CA GLN A 149 17.94 -11.71 17.83
C GLN A 149 18.04 -11.10 19.24
N GLY A 150 18.18 -11.95 20.25
CA GLY A 150 18.17 -11.56 21.67
C GLY A 150 16.78 -11.58 22.31
N ASP A 151 16.70 -11.16 23.58
CA ASP A 151 15.56 -11.46 24.46
C ASP A 151 14.20 -10.90 24.02
N ARG A 152 14.18 -9.76 23.31
CA ARG A 152 12.93 -9.03 22.97
C ARG A 152 12.87 -8.52 21.54
N LYS A 153 13.73 -9.03 20.67
CA LYS A 153 13.86 -8.58 19.30
C LYS A 153 13.70 -9.77 18.35
N ILE A 154 12.78 -9.63 17.40
CA ILE A 154 12.60 -10.57 16.31
C ILE A 154 12.90 -9.85 15.00
N TRP A 155 13.83 -10.38 14.23
CA TRP A 155 14.10 -9.96 12.87
C TRP A 155 13.14 -10.65 11.91
N CYS A 156 12.37 -9.88 11.15
CA CYS A 156 11.41 -10.37 10.17
C CYS A 156 11.93 -10.12 8.76
N THR A 157 11.73 -11.08 7.88
CA THR A 157 11.78 -10.87 6.43
C THR A 157 10.36 -10.86 5.88
N TYR A 158 10.20 -10.57 4.59
CA TYR A 158 8.90 -10.49 3.94
C TYR A 158 8.75 -11.52 2.83
N GLU A 159 7.51 -11.81 2.49
CA GLU A 159 7.09 -12.46 1.25
C GLU A 159 6.60 -11.39 0.27
N ASN A 160 7.01 -11.47 -1.01
CA ASN A 160 6.41 -10.65 -2.06
C ASN A 160 5.03 -11.20 -2.45
N LEU A 161 4.02 -10.33 -2.52
CA LEU A 161 2.64 -10.68 -2.87
C LEU A 161 2.33 -10.40 -4.35
N HIS A 162 3.32 -10.41 -5.22
CA HIS A 162 3.14 -10.13 -6.64
C HIS A 162 4.02 -11.05 -7.50
N ASP A 163 3.63 -11.18 -8.77
CA ASP A 163 4.44 -11.73 -9.83
C ASP A 163 5.12 -10.62 -10.65
N HIS A 164 5.74 -11.00 -11.77
CA HIS A 164 6.46 -10.08 -12.66
C HIS A 164 5.58 -9.02 -13.32
N THR A 165 4.25 -9.12 -13.25
CA THR A 165 3.33 -8.11 -13.80
C THR A 165 3.58 -6.73 -13.20
N LEU A 166 3.97 -6.67 -11.92
CA LEU A 166 4.17 -5.42 -11.20
C LEU A 166 5.60 -4.85 -11.35
N ASP A 167 6.57 -5.59 -11.91
CA ASP A 167 7.98 -5.15 -11.99
C ASP A 167 8.12 -3.80 -12.73
N SER A 168 7.21 -3.52 -13.67
CA SER A 168 7.24 -2.32 -14.49
C SER A 168 6.61 -1.09 -13.83
N CYS A 169 5.66 -1.25 -12.91
CA CYS A 169 4.82 -0.16 -12.39
C CYS A 169 4.72 -0.09 -10.86
N GLY A 170 5.07 -1.14 -10.12
CA GLY A 170 4.75 -1.24 -8.69
C GLY A 170 3.24 -1.18 -8.44
N LEU A 171 2.86 -0.95 -7.18
CA LEU A 171 1.46 -0.80 -6.78
C LEU A 171 1.33 0.11 -5.54
N GLU A 172 0.41 1.06 -5.62
CA GLU A 172 -0.02 1.91 -4.52
C GLU A 172 -1.54 2.10 -4.50
N PHE A 173 -2.06 2.82 -3.50
CA PHE A 173 -3.50 2.98 -3.24
C PHE A 173 -4.26 1.65 -3.13
N PRO A 174 -3.82 0.76 -2.21
CA PRO A 174 -4.45 -0.53 -2.02
C PRO A 174 -5.85 -0.38 -1.41
N GLN A 175 -6.79 -1.15 -1.94
CA GLN A 175 -8.16 -1.30 -1.46
C GLN A 175 -8.52 -2.79 -1.40
N ILE A 176 -9.42 -3.14 -0.50
CA ILE A 176 -9.94 -4.51 -0.32
C ILE A 176 -11.47 -4.46 -0.21
N ASN A 177 -12.11 -5.62 -0.11
CA ASN A 177 -13.49 -5.72 0.40
C ASN A 177 -13.50 -5.39 1.92
N TYR A 178 -13.31 -4.11 2.23
CA TYR A 178 -13.00 -3.63 3.57
C TYR A 178 -14.11 -3.94 4.57
N ALA A 179 -15.37 -3.79 4.15
CA ALA A 179 -16.54 -4.01 5.00
C ALA A 179 -16.61 -5.44 5.57
N LYS A 180 -16.15 -6.45 4.82
CA LYS A 180 -16.21 -7.86 5.25
C LYS A 180 -14.86 -8.41 5.72
N TYR A 181 -13.74 -7.96 5.13
CA TYR A 181 -12.42 -8.60 5.24
C TYR A 181 -11.33 -7.74 5.90
N ASN A 182 -11.60 -6.48 6.23
CA ASN A 182 -10.67 -5.75 7.10
C ASN A 182 -10.50 -6.50 8.43
N THR A 183 -9.27 -6.52 8.94
CA THR A 183 -8.87 -7.27 10.14
C THR A 183 -8.94 -8.79 10.05
N LYS A 184 -9.29 -9.36 8.89
CA LYS A 184 -9.51 -10.80 8.69
C LYS A 184 -8.64 -11.34 7.56
N LYS A 185 -8.44 -12.66 7.56
CA LYS A 185 -7.79 -13.37 6.45
C LYS A 185 -8.60 -13.12 5.18
N TYR A 186 -7.90 -12.79 4.11
CA TYR A 186 -8.44 -12.29 2.85
C TYR A 186 -7.58 -12.81 1.69
N ARG A 187 -8.10 -12.71 0.47
CA ARG A 187 -7.48 -13.23 -0.75
C ARG A 187 -7.16 -12.15 -1.78
N PHE A 188 -7.97 -11.11 -1.89
CA PHE A 188 -7.88 -10.13 -2.97
C PHE A 188 -7.68 -8.71 -2.46
N PHE A 189 -6.80 -7.98 -3.14
CA PHE A 189 -6.75 -6.53 -3.05
C PHE A 189 -6.63 -5.91 -4.44
N TYR A 190 -6.91 -4.62 -4.50
CA TYR A 190 -6.95 -3.81 -5.70
C TYR A 190 -6.04 -2.60 -5.49
N GLY A 191 -5.42 -2.06 -6.53
CA GLY A 191 -4.60 -0.85 -6.42
C GLY A 191 -4.31 -0.22 -7.77
N CYS A 192 -3.57 0.88 -7.76
CA CYS A 192 -3.07 1.55 -8.96
C CYS A 192 -1.64 1.13 -9.26
N GLY A 193 -1.32 0.87 -10.52
CA GLY A 193 0.06 0.78 -11.00
C GLY A 193 0.63 2.17 -11.26
N PHE A 194 1.91 2.37 -10.90
CA PHE A 194 2.61 3.65 -11.01
C PHE A 194 3.84 3.55 -11.93
N GLN A 195 3.60 3.42 -13.23
CA GLN A 195 4.68 3.62 -14.22
C GLN A 195 5.13 5.09 -14.32
N HIS A 196 4.29 6.02 -13.85
CA HIS A 196 4.51 7.46 -13.82
C HIS A 196 4.25 8.00 -12.41
N PHE A 197 4.37 9.32 -12.20
CA PHE A 197 3.97 9.97 -10.94
C PHE A 197 2.48 9.81 -10.62
N ILE A 198 1.65 9.55 -11.63
CA ILE A 198 0.23 9.29 -11.49
C ILE A 198 -0.04 7.83 -11.85
N GLY A 199 -1.11 7.28 -11.27
CA GLY A 199 -1.56 5.93 -11.59
C GLY A 199 -1.93 5.85 -13.07
N ASP A 200 -1.45 4.82 -13.76
CA ASP A 200 -1.68 4.60 -15.19
C ASP A 200 -2.46 3.32 -15.49
N SER A 201 -2.75 2.55 -14.45
CA SER A 201 -3.40 1.25 -14.53
C SER A 201 -4.10 0.92 -13.22
N LEU A 202 -5.14 0.11 -13.32
CA LEU A 202 -5.77 -0.55 -12.19
C LEU A 202 -5.28 -1.99 -12.13
N ILE A 203 -5.10 -2.53 -10.93
CA ILE A 203 -4.55 -3.86 -10.72
C ILE A 203 -5.39 -4.57 -9.65
N LYS A 204 -5.77 -5.81 -9.92
CA LYS A 204 -6.26 -6.78 -8.93
C LYS A 204 -5.15 -7.79 -8.65
N VAL A 205 -4.94 -8.12 -7.38
CA VAL A 205 -3.94 -9.11 -6.96
C VAL A 205 -4.60 -10.19 -6.12
N ASP A 206 -4.29 -11.45 -6.41
CA ASP A 206 -4.60 -12.62 -5.59
C ASP A 206 -3.38 -12.93 -4.69
N VAL A 207 -3.51 -12.78 -3.37
CA VAL A 207 -2.39 -12.93 -2.43
C VAL A 207 -1.92 -14.37 -2.24
N GLU A 208 -2.73 -15.36 -2.62
CA GLU A 208 -2.35 -16.77 -2.52
C GLU A 208 -1.55 -17.19 -3.75
N THR A 209 -2.03 -16.83 -4.94
CA THR A 209 -1.38 -17.20 -6.21
C THR A 209 -0.33 -16.19 -6.67
N LYS A 210 -0.33 -14.98 -6.10
CA LYS A 210 0.50 -13.81 -6.45
C LYS A 210 0.24 -13.25 -7.85
N LYS A 211 -0.76 -13.79 -8.54
CA LYS A 211 -1.12 -13.36 -9.90
C LYS A 211 -1.88 -12.06 -9.87
N ALA A 212 -1.60 -11.22 -10.87
CA ALA A 212 -2.28 -9.96 -11.08
C ALA A 212 -3.18 -9.98 -12.32
N LYS A 213 -4.27 -9.22 -12.28
CA LYS A 213 -5.05 -8.80 -13.46
C LYS A 213 -4.93 -7.28 -13.58
N VAL A 214 -4.81 -6.78 -14.81
CA VAL A 214 -4.53 -5.36 -15.07
C VAL A 214 -5.56 -4.80 -16.04
N TRP A 215 -6.09 -3.63 -15.71
CA TRP A 215 -6.82 -2.77 -16.64
C TRP A 215 -5.97 -1.53 -16.90
N LYS A 216 -5.79 -1.18 -18.18
CA LYS A 216 -5.04 0.00 -18.63
C LYS A 216 -5.59 0.47 -19.97
N GLU A 217 -5.69 1.78 -20.14
CA GLU A 217 -6.05 2.43 -21.41
C GLU A 217 -5.08 3.58 -21.68
N ASP A 218 -4.43 3.60 -22.84
CA ASP A 218 -3.39 4.59 -23.14
C ASP A 218 -3.94 6.03 -23.19
N GLY A 219 -3.22 6.94 -22.53
CA GLY A 219 -3.62 8.34 -22.38
C GLY A 219 -4.72 8.58 -21.34
N TYR A 220 -5.00 7.56 -20.51
CA TYR A 220 -5.92 7.63 -19.38
C TYR A 220 -5.23 7.21 -18.08
N TYR A 221 -5.67 7.83 -16.98
CA TYR A 221 -5.01 7.77 -15.67
C TYR A 221 -6.05 7.57 -14.57
N PRO A 222 -6.23 6.33 -14.06
CA PRO A 222 -7.24 6.02 -13.07
C PRO A 222 -6.87 6.52 -11.67
N SER A 223 -7.88 6.90 -10.89
CA SER A 223 -7.79 7.11 -9.44
C SER A 223 -7.78 5.78 -8.67
N GLU A 224 -7.65 5.85 -7.35
CA GLU A 224 -7.79 4.71 -6.43
C GLU A 224 -9.02 3.83 -6.78
N PRO A 225 -8.86 2.49 -6.90
CA PRO A 225 -9.96 1.56 -7.19
C PRO A 225 -10.78 1.26 -5.93
N ILE A 226 -12.01 1.78 -5.86
CA ILE A 226 -12.91 1.53 -4.73
C ILE A 226 -13.72 0.25 -4.99
N PHE A 227 -13.59 -0.73 -4.10
CA PHE A 227 -14.41 -1.94 -4.14
C PHE A 227 -15.82 -1.69 -3.57
N VAL A 228 -16.84 -2.13 -4.29
CA VAL A 228 -18.24 -2.10 -3.88
C VAL A 228 -18.84 -3.50 -3.99
N PRO A 229 -19.19 -4.16 -2.88
CA PRO A 229 -19.78 -5.50 -2.93
C PRO A 229 -21.18 -5.46 -3.54
N TYR A 230 -21.56 -6.52 -4.26
CA TYR A 230 -22.98 -6.72 -4.57
C TYR A 230 -23.80 -6.96 -3.28
N PRO A 231 -25.09 -6.58 -3.28
CA PRO A 231 -25.99 -6.96 -2.19
C PRO A 231 -25.98 -8.48 -1.99
N ASN A 232 -25.82 -8.92 -0.74
CA ASN A 232 -25.75 -10.34 -0.36
C ASN A 232 -24.59 -11.14 -0.99
N SER A 233 -23.51 -10.47 -1.40
CA SER A 233 -22.34 -11.17 -1.96
C SER A 233 -21.79 -12.25 -1.02
N VAL A 234 -21.38 -13.38 -1.59
CA VAL A 234 -20.84 -14.52 -0.82
C VAL A 234 -19.32 -14.58 -0.96
N GLU A 235 -18.83 -14.49 -2.19
CA GLU A 235 -17.40 -14.50 -2.48
C GLU A 235 -16.75 -13.14 -2.17
N GLU A 236 -15.45 -13.16 -1.89
CA GLU A 236 -14.71 -11.96 -1.49
C GLU A 236 -14.69 -10.87 -2.57
N ASP A 237 -14.57 -11.28 -3.83
CA ASP A 237 -14.47 -10.44 -5.02
C ASP A 237 -15.80 -10.33 -5.81
N ASP A 238 -16.92 -10.66 -5.17
CA ASP A 238 -18.26 -10.55 -5.75
C ASP A 238 -18.81 -9.12 -5.57
N GLY A 239 -18.47 -8.29 -6.55
CA GLY A 239 -18.77 -6.87 -6.57
C GLY A 239 -18.18 -6.16 -7.79
N VAL A 240 -18.07 -4.84 -7.70
CA VAL A 240 -17.52 -3.98 -8.74
C VAL A 240 -16.39 -3.11 -8.21
N ILE A 241 -15.48 -2.73 -9.10
CA ILE A 241 -14.46 -1.70 -8.85
C ILE A 241 -14.88 -0.41 -9.53
N LEU A 242 -14.85 0.68 -8.78
CA LEU A 242 -15.09 2.04 -9.24
C LEU A 242 -13.77 2.82 -9.27
N SER A 243 -13.49 3.53 -10.35
CA SER A 243 -12.37 4.46 -10.42
C SER A 243 -12.68 5.63 -11.34
N ALA A 244 -12.32 6.85 -10.93
CA ALA A 244 -12.38 8.01 -11.79
C ALA A 244 -11.16 8.01 -12.71
N VAL A 245 -11.39 7.94 -14.01
CA VAL A 245 -10.35 7.85 -15.03
C VAL A 245 -10.20 9.20 -15.72
N LEU A 246 -8.99 9.76 -15.62
CA LEU A 246 -8.67 11.10 -16.08
C LEU A 246 -7.87 11.06 -17.37
N THR A 247 -7.89 12.16 -18.12
CA THR A 247 -7.05 12.31 -19.31
C THR A 247 -6.59 13.76 -19.46
N PRO A 248 -5.30 14.02 -19.78
CA PRO A 248 -4.82 15.36 -20.07
C PRO A 248 -5.27 15.86 -21.45
N HIS A 249 -5.84 14.98 -22.28
CA HIS A 249 -6.26 15.29 -23.64
C HIS A 249 -7.60 16.05 -23.62
N LYS A 250 -7.56 17.33 -24.00
CA LYS A 250 -8.75 18.22 -24.00
C LYS A 250 -9.89 17.78 -24.92
N ASN A 251 -9.60 16.90 -25.88
CA ASN A 251 -10.58 16.34 -26.82
C ASN A 251 -11.16 15.00 -26.37
N LYS A 252 -10.79 14.50 -25.19
CA LYS A 252 -11.31 13.27 -24.59
C LYS A 252 -12.06 13.59 -23.30
N ASN A 253 -13.12 12.84 -23.04
CA ASN A 253 -13.88 12.94 -21.79
C ASN A 253 -13.16 12.17 -20.68
N ILE A 254 -13.27 12.65 -19.44
CA ILE A 254 -13.01 11.81 -18.27
C ILE A 254 -14.20 10.87 -18.07
N PHE A 255 -14.02 9.80 -17.32
CA PHE A 255 -15.13 8.90 -17.02
C PHE A 255 -14.97 8.20 -15.67
N LEU A 256 -16.08 7.81 -15.06
CA LEU A 256 -16.10 6.82 -13.99
C LEU A 256 -16.18 5.44 -14.65
N ILE A 257 -15.20 4.57 -14.38
CA ILE A 257 -15.20 3.19 -14.86
C ILE A 257 -15.80 2.25 -13.81
N PHE A 258 -16.47 1.20 -14.31
CA PHE A 258 -16.98 0.08 -13.55
C PHE A 258 -16.30 -1.18 -14.08
N LEU A 259 -15.49 -1.85 -13.26
CA LEU A 259 -14.95 -3.16 -13.57
C LEU A 259 -15.67 -4.22 -12.77
N ASP A 260 -15.94 -5.39 -13.37
CA ASP A 260 -16.29 -6.58 -12.61
C ASP A 260 -15.11 -6.96 -11.71
N ALA A 261 -15.32 -7.06 -10.39
CA ALA A 261 -14.21 -7.25 -9.46
C ALA A 261 -13.60 -8.66 -9.51
N LYS A 262 -14.27 -9.64 -10.12
CA LYS A 262 -13.82 -11.03 -10.26
C LYS A 262 -12.95 -11.21 -11.49
N ASP A 263 -13.48 -10.84 -12.65
CA ASP A 263 -12.83 -10.97 -13.94
C ASP A 263 -11.93 -9.79 -14.29
N PHE A 264 -12.14 -8.65 -13.63
CA PHE A 264 -11.39 -7.42 -13.81
C PHE A 264 -11.53 -6.83 -15.22
N THR A 265 -12.70 -7.06 -15.81
CA THR A 265 -13.11 -6.56 -17.13
C THR A 265 -14.08 -5.41 -16.97
N GLU A 266 -14.02 -4.45 -17.89
CA GLU A 266 -14.95 -3.33 -17.91
C GLU A 266 -16.38 -3.78 -18.21
N ILE A 267 -17.33 -3.33 -17.38
CA ILE A 267 -18.76 -3.60 -17.54
C ILE A 267 -19.56 -2.35 -17.89
N ALA A 268 -19.06 -1.16 -17.53
CA ALA A 268 -19.67 0.12 -17.87
C ALA A 268 -18.68 1.28 -17.70
N ARG A 269 -18.99 2.41 -18.33
CA ARG A 269 -18.37 3.71 -18.03
C ARG A 269 -19.40 4.83 -18.07
N ALA A 270 -19.23 5.84 -17.21
CA ALA A 270 -20.03 7.06 -17.19
C ALA A 270 -19.14 8.27 -17.51
N GLU A 271 -19.32 8.85 -18.69
CA GLU A 271 -18.49 9.95 -19.18
C GLU A 271 -18.94 11.31 -18.66
N ALA A 272 -17.98 12.21 -18.45
CA ALA A 272 -18.23 13.61 -18.14
C ALA A 272 -17.34 14.53 -18.99
N PRO A 273 -17.91 15.53 -19.68
CA PRO A 273 -17.16 16.46 -20.54
C PRO A 273 -16.52 17.60 -19.72
N ILE A 274 -15.83 17.24 -18.64
CA ILE A 274 -15.16 18.18 -17.73
C ILE A 274 -13.73 17.71 -17.45
N GLN A 275 -12.93 18.61 -16.89
CA GLN A 275 -11.59 18.29 -16.39
C GLN A 275 -11.62 18.37 -14.87
N ILE A 276 -11.11 17.33 -14.22
CA ILE A 276 -10.95 17.29 -12.76
C ILE A 276 -9.48 17.02 -12.42
N PRO A 277 -8.96 17.59 -11.33
CA PRO A 277 -7.59 17.31 -10.88
C PRO A 277 -7.46 15.85 -10.41
N TYR A 278 -6.25 15.31 -10.49
CA TYR A 278 -5.94 14.00 -9.94
C TYR A 278 -6.10 14.01 -8.41
N GLY A 279 -6.94 13.10 -7.90
CA GLY A 279 -7.22 12.94 -6.48
C GLY A 279 -6.39 11.85 -5.82
N PHE A 280 -6.60 11.64 -4.52
CA PHE A 280 -5.93 10.60 -3.75
C PHE A 280 -6.91 9.50 -3.34
N HIS A 281 -7.77 9.80 -2.37
CA HIS A 281 -8.67 8.81 -1.76
C HIS A 281 -10.14 9.14 -1.93
N GLY A 282 -10.95 8.08 -1.89
CA GLY A 282 -12.41 8.17 -1.91
C GLY A 282 -13.08 7.13 -1.02
N ILE A 283 -14.40 7.24 -0.90
CA ILE A 283 -15.23 6.21 -0.27
C ILE A 283 -16.57 6.12 -1.02
N PHE A 284 -17.10 4.91 -1.15
CA PHE A 284 -18.46 4.68 -1.59
C PHE A 284 -19.39 4.63 -0.37
N LEU A 285 -20.46 5.43 -0.39
CA LEU A 285 -21.48 5.41 0.66
C LEU A 285 -22.77 4.83 0.06
N SER A 286 -23.19 3.67 0.54
CA SER A 286 -24.49 3.11 0.16
C SER A 286 -25.61 3.97 0.75
N GLN A 287 -26.56 4.39 -0.08
CA GLN A 287 -27.82 4.92 0.43
C GLN A 287 -28.73 3.75 0.78
N ASN A 288 -29.13 3.64 2.04
CA ASN A 288 -30.20 2.72 2.44
C ASN A 288 -31.48 3.23 1.78
N THR A 289 -31.93 2.55 0.74
CA THR A 289 -33.27 2.72 0.15
C THR A 289 -34.07 1.45 0.40
#